data_AF-A0A2R7QXH4-F1
#
_entry.id   AF-A0A2R7QXH4-F1
#
_cell.length_a   1.000
_cell.length_b   1.000
_cell.length_c   1.000
_cell.angle_alpha   90.00
_cell.angle_beta   90.00
_cell.angle_gamma   90.00
#
_symmetry.space_group_name_H-M   'P 1'
#
loop_
_entity.id
_entity.type
_entity.pdbx_description
1 polymer ?
#
loop_
_entity_poly.entity_id
_entity_poly.type
_entity_poly.pdbx_seq_one_letter_code
_entity_poly.pdbx_strand_id
1 'polypeptide(L)' 'MTRIDGDWLEAFDEAMLGFFAIDHADAGMDQCLLECYSDLPAREAALAFGEDYELCRVDRFWPPQLRSATGWR' A
#
# COMPACT_ATOMS: atom_id res chain seq x y z
N MET A 1 20.31 -13.14 -9.42
CA MET A 1 18.94 -13.57 -9.06
C MET A 1 18.87 -13.53 -7.55
N THR A 2 18.72 -12.31 -7.05
CA THR A 2 18.66 -12.02 -5.63
C THR A 2 17.25 -12.40 -5.22
N ARG A 3 17.15 -13.52 -4.52
CA ARG A 3 15.88 -14.00 -4.00
C ARG A 3 15.50 -13.03 -2.89
N ILE A 4 14.49 -12.21 -3.13
CA ILE A 4 13.95 -11.30 -2.11
C ILE A 4 13.66 -12.10 -0.85
N ASP A 5 14.03 -11.52 0.29
CA ASP A 5 13.80 -12.15 1.57
C ASP A 5 12.29 -12.27 1.83
N GLY A 6 11.84 -13.48 2.17
CA GLY A 6 10.42 -13.76 2.35
C GLY A 6 9.82 -13.01 3.53
N ASP A 7 10.60 -12.77 4.58
CA ASP A 7 10.18 -12.02 5.77
C ASP A 7 10.00 -10.53 5.43
N TRP A 8 10.93 -9.99 4.61
CA TRP A 8 10.81 -8.62 4.09
C TRP A 8 9.58 -8.45 3.19
N LEU A 9 9.31 -9.42 2.31
CA LEU A 9 8.17 -9.37 1.41
C LEU A 9 6.85 -9.42 2.17
N GLU A 10 6.72 -10.31 3.16
CA GLU A 10 5.53 -10.40 4.01
C GLU A 10 5.29 -9.08 4.76
N ALA A 11 6.33 -8.49 5.36
CA ALA A 11 6.22 -7.20 6.03
C ALA A 11 5.88 -6.05 5.07
N PHE A 12 6.30 -6.15 3.80
CA PHE A 12 6.00 -5.15 2.77
C PHE A 12 4.54 -5.22 2.35
N ASP A 13 4.01 -6.43 2.14
CA ASP A 13 2.60 -6.67 1.87
C ASP A 13 1.70 -6.21 3.01
N GLU A 14 2.05 -6.52 4.26
CA GLU A 14 1.30 -6.03 5.42
C GLU A 14 1.27 -4.50 5.48
N ALA A 15 2.40 -3.84 5.17
CA ALA A 15 2.47 -2.38 5.12
C ALA A 15 1.63 -1.80 3.97
N MET A 16 1.71 -2.38 2.77
CA MET A 16 0.93 -1.99 1.60
C MET A 16 -0.57 -2.14 1.85
N LEU A 17 -1.00 -3.25 2.44
CA LEU A 17 -2.39 -3.48 2.83
C LEU A 17 -2.86 -2.47 3.89
N GLY A 18 -2.00 -2.16 4.87
CA GLY A 18 -2.31 -1.17 5.91
C GLY A 18 -2.42 0.27 5.40
N PHE A 19 -1.60 0.64 4.41
CA PHE A 19 -1.56 2.02 3.89
C PHE A 19 -2.46 2.27 2.69
N PHE A 20 -2.63 1.28 1.82
CA PHE A 20 -3.28 1.42 0.51
C PHE A 20 -4.38 0.37 0.27
N ALA A 21 -4.55 -0.61 1.16
CA ALA A 21 -5.48 -1.73 1.01
C ALA A 21 -5.26 -2.57 -0.26
N ILE A 22 -4.03 -2.57 -0.79
CA ILE A 22 -3.57 -3.40 -1.90
C ILE A 22 -2.29 -4.12 -1.47
N ASP A 23 -1.96 -5.25 -2.09
CA ASP A 23 -0.70 -5.97 -1.89
C ASP A 23 0.25 -5.75 -3.10
N HIS A 24 1.48 -6.27 -3.05
CA HIS A 24 2.44 -6.09 -4.14
C HIS A 24 1.99 -6.73 -5.46
N ALA A 25 1.19 -7.79 -5.42
CA ALA A 25 0.68 -8.48 -6.60
C ALA A 25 -0.48 -7.70 -7.23
N ASP A 26 -1.37 -7.13 -6.41
CA ASP A 26 -2.46 -6.25 -6.85
C ASP A 26 -1.92 -4.93 -7.43
N ALA A 27 -0.82 -4.43 -6.86
CA ALA A 27 -0.06 -3.31 -7.41
C ALA A 27 0.71 -3.63 -8.70
N GLY A 28 0.80 -4.91 -9.09
CA GLY A 28 1.51 -5.36 -10.28
C GLY A 28 3.04 -5.21 -10.17
N MET A 29 3.60 -5.31 -8.97
CA MET A 29 5.05 -5.20 -8.77
C MET A 29 5.78 -6.47 -9.21
N ASP A 30 6.75 -6.30 -10.09
CA ASP A 30 7.69 -7.36 -10.47
C ASP A 30 8.86 -7.50 -9.48
N GLN A 31 9.56 -8.63 -9.53
CA GLN A 31 10.74 -8.90 -8.69
C GLN A 31 11.81 -7.81 -8.82
N CYS A 32 12.06 -7.28 -10.03
CA CYS A 32 13.03 -6.19 -10.22
C CYS A 32 12.64 -4.91 -9.45
N LEU A 33 11.34 -4.59 -9.39
CA LEU A 33 10.83 -3.44 -8.64
C LEU A 33 11.01 -3.67 -7.14
N LEU A 34 10.62 -4.83 -6.65
CA LEU A 34 10.78 -5.20 -5.25
C LEU A 34 12.27 -5.23 -4.83
N GLU A 35 13.17 -5.71 -5.70
CA GLU A 35 14.62 -5.68 -5.44
C GLU A 35 15.14 -4.24 -5.33
N CYS A 36 14.60 -3.29 -6.10
CA CYS A 36 14.96 -1.87 -6.03
C CYS A 36 14.61 -1.26 -4.66
N TYR A 37 13.49 -1.68 -4.07
CA TYR A 37 13.03 -1.20 -2.76
C TYR A 37 13.55 -2.05 -1.58
N SER A 38 14.13 -3.22 -1.84
CA SER A 38 14.63 -4.14 -0.80
C SER A 38 15.81 -3.60 0.02
N ASP A 39 16.45 -2.52 -0.44
CA ASP A 39 17.48 -1.79 0.32
C ASP A 39 16.87 -1.03 1.52
N LEU A 40 15.58 -0.70 1.45
CA LEU A 40 14.83 -0.01 2.49
C LEU A 40 14.07 -1.01 3.37
N PRO A 41 13.78 -0.65 4.63
CA PRO A 41 12.86 -1.46 5.44
C PRO A 41 11.47 -1.47 4.79
N ALA A 42 10.82 -2.64 4.83
CA ALA A 42 9.56 -2.92 4.15
C ALA A 42 8.48 -1.83 4.29
N ARG A 43 8.37 -1.23 5.49
CA ARG A 43 7.42 -0.14 5.75
C ARG A 43 7.77 1.17 5.04
N GLU A 44 9.05 1.54 4.98
CA GLU A 44 9.50 2.72 4.24
C GLU A 44 9.41 2.48 2.74
N ALA A 45 9.75 1.27 2.28
CA ALA A 45 9.56 0.85 0.90
C ALA A 45 8.09 1.03 0.45
N ALA A 46 7.13 0.56 1.25
CA ALA A 46 5.70 0.70 0.93
C ALA A 46 5.27 2.18 0.85
N LEU A 47 5.77 3.03 1.75
CA LEU A 47 5.48 4.47 1.73
C LEU A 47 6.09 5.16 0.50
N ALA A 48 7.35 4.86 0.19
CA ALA A 48 8.05 5.39 -0.98
C ALA A 48 7.35 4.97 -2.27
N PHE A 49 6.95 3.70 -2.38
CA PHE A 49 6.17 3.20 -3.52
C PHE A 49 4.85 3.96 -3.66
N GLY A 50 4.10 4.12 -2.58
CA GLY A 50 2.85 4.87 -2.64
C GLY A 50 3.00 6.37 -2.91
N GLU A 51 4.14 6.98 -2.58
CA GLU A 51 4.45 8.36 -2.97
C GLU A 51 4.86 8.47 -4.44
N ASP A 52 5.67 7.53 -4.94
CA ASP A 52 6.15 7.51 -6.33
C ASP A 52 5.00 7.26 -7.32
N TYR A 53 4.05 6.39 -6.95
CA TYR A 53 2.87 6.04 -7.75
C TYR A 53 1.60 6.80 -7.37
N GLU A 54 1.71 7.81 -6.49
CA GLU A 54 0.61 8.65 -6.01
C GLU A 54 -0.62 7.83 -5.52
N LEU A 55 -0.38 6.69 -4.88
CA LEU A 55 -1.45 5.81 -4.42
C LEU A 55 -2.33 6.50 -3.37
N CYS A 56 -3.64 6.33 -3.52
CA CYS A 56 -4.60 6.82 -2.52
C CYS A 56 -4.43 6.04 -1.22
N ARG A 57 -3.80 6.67 -0.22
CA ARG A 57 -3.77 6.11 1.14
C ARG A 57 -5.19 5.88 1.61
N VAL A 58 -5.48 4.70 2.17
CA VAL A 58 -6.81 4.39 2.75
C VAL A 58 -7.19 5.39 3.85
N ASP A 59 -6.20 5.90 4.58
CA ASP A 59 -6.37 6.98 5.57
C ASP A 59 -6.90 8.29 4.94
N ARG A 60 -6.60 8.54 3.67
CA ARG A 60 -6.97 9.78 2.95
C ARG A 60 -8.39 9.74 2.39
N PHE A 61 -9.04 8.57 2.35
CA PHE A 61 -10.37 8.39 1.75
C PHE A 61 -11.35 7.66 2.68
N TRP A 62 -11.78 8.35 3.75
CA TRP A 62 -13.18 8.29 4.16
C TRP A 62 -13.58 9.51 4.99
N PRO A 63 -14.22 10.56 4.43
CA PRO A 63 -15.27 11.18 5.22
C PRO A 63 -16.34 10.09 5.47
N PRO A 64 -16.87 9.91 6.69
CA PRO A 64 -18.07 9.12 6.88
C PRO A 64 -19.08 9.64 5.88
N GLN A 65 -19.39 8.82 4.87
CA GLN A 65 -20.54 9.04 4.03
C GLN A 65 -21.68 9.23 5.00
N LEU A 66 -22.20 10.45 5.02
CA LEU A 66 -23.36 10.89 5.76
C LEU A 66 -24.55 10.06 5.24
N ARG A 67 -24.61 8.80 5.66
CA ARG A 67 -25.77 7.96 5.57
C ARG A 67 -26.69 8.44 6.66
N SER A 68 -27.63 9.28 6.22
CA SER A 68 -29.04 9.31 6.64
C SER A 68 -29.50 10.52 7.46
N ALA A 69 -30.63 11.06 6.95
CA ALA A 69 -31.69 11.85 7.60
C ALA A 69 -31.36 13.32 7.93
N THR A 70 -32.13 14.31 7.47
CA THR A 70 -33.55 14.46 7.86
C THR A 70 -34.33 15.38 6.90
N GLY A 71 -35.52 14.93 6.49
CA GLY A 71 -36.73 15.76 6.39
C GLY A 71 -36.83 16.82 5.28
N TRP A 72 -37.35 16.43 4.11
CA TRP A 72 -38.20 17.33 3.33
C TRP A 72 -39.65 16.90 3.53
N ARG A 73 -40.37 17.67 4.36
CA ARG A 73 -41.83 17.70 4.40
C ARG A 73 -42.28 19.11 4.71
#